data_AF-X1VRR1-F1
#
_entry.id   AF-X1VRR1-F1
#
_cell.length_a   1.000
_cell.length_b   1.000
_cell.length_c   1.000
_cell.angle_alpha   90.00
_cell.angle_beta   90.00
_cell.angle_gamma   90.00
#
_symmetry.space_group_name_H-M   'P 1'
#
loop_
_entity.id
_entity.type
_entity.pdbx_description
1 polymer ?
#
loop_
_entity_poly.entity_id
_entity_poly.type
_entity_poly.pdbx_seq_one_letter_code
_entity_poly.pdbx_strand_id
1 'polypeptide(L)'
;MKNSEIAKVFQDIAVLLELKIENPFKIRAYQKVARSIKHLPVEVEQLVAEDRLNEVPGVGEVITKKITELVTTGKLDYYEKLKAEFPERKL
;
A
#
# COMPACT_ATOMS: atom_id res chain seq x y z
N MET A 1 1.22 -13.70 -0.45
CA MET A 1 0.67 -12.56 -1.22
C MET A 1 1.80 -11.96 -2.06
N LYS A 2 1.61 -11.85 -3.37
CA LYS A 2 2.67 -11.41 -4.29
C LYS A 2 2.88 -9.90 -4.22
N ASN A 3 4.10 -9.44 -4.49
CA ASN A 3 4.44 -8.01 -4.57
C ASN A 3 3.49 -7.21 -5.46
N SER A 4 3.07 -7.79 -6.59
CA SER A 4 2.11 -7.16 -7.51
C SER A 4 0.74 -6.89 -6.89
N GLU A 5 0.27 -7.78 -6.00
CA GLU A 5 -1.02 -7.63 -5.31
C GLU A 5 -0.92 -6.52 -4.26
N ILE A 6 0.20 -6.47 -3.53
CA ILE A 6 0.46 -5.43 -2.53
C ILE A 6 0.57 -4.07 -3.22
N ALA A 7 1.34 -3.99 -4.31
CA ALA A 7 1.45 -2.77 -5.10
C ALA A 7 0.10 -2.28 -5.64
N LYS A 8 -0.79 -3.19 -6.06
CA LYS A 8 -2.13 -2.84 -6.53
C LYS A 8 -2.96 -2.18 -5.42
N VAL A 9 -2.96 -2.74 -4.20
CA VAL A 9 -3.66 -2.15 -3.05
C VAL A 9 -3.18 -0.73 -2.77
N PHE A 10 -1.87 -0.49 -2.74
CA PHE A 10 -1.33 0.86 -2.50
C PHE A 10 -1.61 1.83 -3.67
N GLN A 11 -1.62 1.34 -4.90
CA GLN A 11 -2.02 2.13 -6.06
C GLN A 11 -3.51 2.52 -5.99
N ASP A 12 -4.38 1.61 -5.58
CA ASP A 12 -5.81 1.86 -5.44
C ASP A 12 -6.11 2.86 -4.32
N ILE A 13 -5.38 2.79 -3.21
CA ILE A 13 -5.44 3.82 -2.17
C ILE A 13 -5.10 5.19 -2.74
N ALA A 14 -4.03 5.31 -3.55
CA ALA A 14 -3.69 6.59 -4.17
C ALA A 14 -4.81 7.13 -5.06
N VAL A 15 -5.43 6.27 -5.87
CA VAL A 15 -6.58 6.62 -6.72
C VAL A 15 -7.77 7.08 -5.88
N LEU A 16 -8.10 6.36 -4.81
CA LEU A 16 -9.20 6.74 -3.91
C LEU A 16 -8.94 8.09 -3.21
N LEU A 17 -7.69 8.34 -2.81
CA LEU A 17 -7.31 9.63 -2.23
C LEU A 17 -7.38 10.77 -3.26
N GLU A 18 -7.01 10.54 -4.51
CA GLU A 18 -7.18 11.53 -5.59
C GLU A 18 -8.66 11.91 -5.77
N LEU A 19 -9.57 10.93 -5.74
CA LEU A 19 -11.01 11.20 -5.83
C LEU A 19 -11.53 12.03 -4.66
N LYS A 20 -10.98 11.79 -3.46
CA LYS A 20 -11.31 12.57 -2.27
C LYS A 20 -10.70 13.97 -2.27
N ILE A 21 -9.90 14.32 -3.29
CA ILE A 21 -9.14 15.58 -3.35
C ILE A 21 -8.30 15.74 -2.07
N GLU A 22 -7.73 14.62 -1.62
CA GLU A 22 -6.90 14.58 -0.41
C GLU A 22 -5.53 15.22 -0.66
N ASN A 23 -4.76 15.35 0.42
CA ASN A 23 -3.45 15.99 0.37
C ASN A 23 -2.54 15.38 -0.73
N PRO A 24 -2.01 16.19 -1.68
CA PRO A 24 -1.16 15.70 -2.77
C PRO A 24 0.13 15.00 -2.32
N PHE A 25 0.70 15.39 -1.17
CA PHE A 25 1.88 14.72 -0.62
C PHE A 25 1.53 13.29 -0.17
N LYS A 26 0.37 13.11 0.45
CA LYS A 26 -0.13 11.79 0.87
C LYS A 26 -0.37 10.89 -0.34
N ILE A 27 -1.04 11.40 -1.37
CA ILE A 27 -1.27 10.67 -2.63
C ILE A 27 0.06 10.21 -3.24
N ARG A 28 1.03 11.12 -3.40
CA ARG A 28 2.36 10.81 -3.96
C ARG A 28 3.13 9.78 -3.12
N ALA A 29 2.96 9.79 -1.80
CA ALA A 29 3.58 8.79 -0.94
C ALA A 29 3.06 7.38 -1.25
N TYR A 30 1.74 7.18 -1.36
CA TYR A 30 1.16 5.89 -1.73
C TYR A 30 1.58 5.45 -3.14
N GLN A 31 1.58 6.35 -4.12
CA GLN A 31 2.05 6.05 -5.48
C GLN A 31 3.54 5.64 -5.50
N LYS A 32 4.39 6.31 -4.70
CA LYS A 32 5.81 5.96 -4.60
C LYS A 32 6.00 4.57 -4.02
N VAL A 33 5.30 4.24 -2.94
CA VAL A 33 5.34 2.92 -2.30
C VAL A 33 4.87 1.83 -3.27
N ALA A 34 3.76 2.05 -3.97
CA ALA A 34 3.25 1.10 -4.96
C ALA A 34 4.29 0.79 -6.04
N ARG A 35 4.97 1.82 -6.58
CA ARG A 35 6.06 1.64 -7.55
C ARG A 35 7.26 0.90 -6.96
N SER A 36 7.71 1.28 -5.76
CA SER A 36 8.84 0.62 -5.09
C SER A 36 8.57 -0.87 -4.88
N ILE A 37 7.39 -1.23 -4.40
CA ILE A 37 6.99 -2.64 -4.17
C ILE A 37 6.89 -3.41 -5.48
N LYS A 38 6.30 -2.81 -6.53
CA LYS A 38 6.13 -3.47 -7.83
C LYS A 38 7.46 -3.89 -8.47
N HIS A 39 8.51 -3.10 -8.26
CA HIS A 39 9.85 -3.33 -8.83
C HIS A 39 10.84 -3.93 -7.84
N LEU A 40 10.37 -4.32 -6.65
CA LEU A 40 11.24 -4.87 -5.63
C LEU A 40 11.74 -6.26 -6.07
N PRO A 41 13.07 -6.50 -6.05
CA PRO A 41 13.64 -7.78 -6.46
C PRO A 41 13.44 -8.89 -5.42
N VAL A 42 13.12 -8.51 -4.18
CA VAL A 42 12.87 -9.40 -3.04
C VAL A 42 11.37 -9.40 -2.74
N GLU A 43 10.85 -10.52 -2.25
CA GLU A 43 9.46 -10.62 -1.82
C GLU A 43 9.21 -9.74 -0.59
N VAL A 44 8.11 -8.99 -0.60
CA VAL A 44 7.73 -8.15 0.54
C VAL A 44 7.46 -9.02 1.78
N GLU A 45 6.96 -10.24 1.61
CA GLU A 45 6.73 -11.17 2.72
C GLU A 45 8.03 -11.52 3.44
N GLN A 46 9.11 -11.72 2.70
CA GLN A 46 10.44 -11.93 3.27
C GLN A 46 10.89 -10.70 4.07
N LEU A 47 10.73 -9.49 3.52
CA LEU A 47 11.11 -8.26 4.23
C LEU A 47 10.28 -8.01 5.49
N VAL A 48 9.01 -8.44 5.51
CA VAL A 48 8.18 -8.42 6.73
C VAL A 48 8.73 -9.38 7.77
N ALA A 49 9.04 -10.62 7.37
CA ALA A 49 9.55 -11.64 8.28
C ALA A 49 10.92 -11.27 8.89
N GLU A 50 11.74 -10.53 8.15
CA GLU A 50 13.07 -10.09 8.57
C GLU A 50 13.10 -8.71 9.25
N ASP A 51 11.95 -8.03 9.39
CA ASP A 51 11.84 -6.65 9.90
C ASP A 51 12.69 -5.62 9.12
N ARG A 52 12.71 -5.76 7.78
CA ARG A 52 13.55 -4.98 6.84
C ARG A 52 12.77 -4.11 5.86
N LEU A 53 11.47 -3.91 6.10
CA LEU A 53 10.62 -3.08 5.22
C LEU A 53 11.09 -1.62 5.11
N ASN A 54 11.78 -1.11 6.11
CA ASN A 54 12.37 0.23 6.13
C ASN A 54 13.48 0.43 5.06
N GLU A 55 14.03 -0.65 4.50
CA GLU A 55 14.98 -0.59 3.38
C GLU A 55 14.31 -0.19 2.06
N VAL A 56 12.98 -0.32 1.95
CA VAL A 56 12.23 -0.02 0.73
C VAL A 56 12.05 1.50 0.58
N PRO A 57 12.47 2.11 -0.55
CA PRO A 57 12.38 3.56 -0.72
C PRO A 57 10.94 4.09 -0.60
N GLY A 58 10.73 5.02 0.33
CA GLY A 58 9.42 5.63 0.59
C GLY A 58 8.55 4.87 1.60
N VAL A 59 9.02 3.74 2.13
CA VAL A 59 8.36 3.02 3.23
C VAL A 59 8.87 3.57 4.56
N GLY A 60 8.07 4.45 5.17
CA GLY A 60 8.25 4.88 6.57
C GLY A 60 7.36 4.08 7.52
N GLU A 61 7.43 4.37 8.83
CA GLU A 61 6.76 3.60 9.89
C GLU A 61 5.26 3.35 9.64
N VAL A 62 4.52 4.36 9.19
CA VAL A 62 3.09 4.23 8.88
C VAL A 62 2.84 3.23 7.75
N ILE A 63 3.68 3.26 6.72
CA ILE A 63 3.57 2.35 5.58
C ILE A 63 4.00 0.94 5.99
N THR A 64 5.06 0.81 6.79
CA THR A 64 5.49 -0.47 7.38
C THR A 64 4.32 -1.16 8.07
N LYS A 65 3.62 -0.47 8.99
CA LYS A 65 2.46 -1.04 9.69
C LYS A 65 1.37 -1.52 8.73
N LYS A 66 1.08 -0.76 7.67
CA LYS A 66 0.07 -1.12 6.66
C LYS A 66 0.48 -2.31 5.81
N ILE A 67 1.75 -2.39 5.40
CA ILE A 67 2.26 -3.53 4.63
C ILE A 67 2.23 -4.78 5.51
N THR A 68 2.70 -4.69 6.75
CA THR A 68 2.67 -5.81 7.69
C THR A 68 1.25 -6.30 7.94
N GLU A 69 0.28 -5.42 8.19
CA GLU A 69 -1.14 -5.79 8.32
C GLU A 69 -1.64 -6.53 7.08
N LEU A 70 -1.39 -5.97 5.89
CA LEU A 70 -1.84 -6.53 4.63
C LEU A 70 -1.24 -7.91 4.35
N VAL A 71 0.06 -8.09 4.60
CA VAL A 71 0.76 -9.36 4.39
C VAL A 71 0.31 -10.41 5.41
N THR A 72 0.17 -10.04 6.69
CA THR A 72 -0.13 -11.00 7.76
C THR A 72 -1.60 -11.40 7.83
N THR A 73 -2.52 -10.51 7.44
CA THR A 73 -3.97 -10.76 7.55
C THR A 73 -4.65 -10.97 6.20
N GLY A 74 -3.96 -10.65 5.09
CA GLY A 74 -4.53 -10.62 3.75
C GLY A 74 -5.47 -9.44 3.50
N LYS A 75 -5.62 -8.52 4.46
CA LYS A 75 -6.52 -7.36 4.38
C LYS A 75 -5.85 -6.11 4.95
N LEU A 76 -6.28 -4.94 4.50
CA LEU A 76 -5.86 -3.66 5.04
C LEU A 76 -7.11 -2.86 5.39
N ASP A 77 -7.40 -2.69 6.67
CA ASP A 77 -8.59 -2.00 7.17
C ASP A 77 -8.72 -0.58 6.58
N TYR A 78 -7.59 0.13 6.45
CA TYR A 78 -7.56 1.44 5.83
C TYR A 78 -8.03 1.42 4.36
N TYR A 79 -7.68 0.39 3.61
CA TYR A 79 -8.10 0.25 2.22
C TYR A 79 -9.59 -0.09 2.13
N GLU A 80 -10.07 -1.00 2.97
CA GLU A 80 -11.49 -1.38 3.00
C GLU A 80 -12.38 -0.21 3.40
N LYS A 81 -11.96 0.60 4.39
CA LYS A 81 -12.66 1.84 4.77
C LYS A 81 -12.72 2.85 3.63
N LEU A 82 -11.60 3.09 2.94
CA LEU A 82 -11.59 3.98 1.78
C LEU A 82 -12.49 3.46 0.65
N LYS A 83 -12.50 2.15 0.37
CA LYS A 83 -13.38 1.55 -0.64
C LYS A 83 -14.85 1.72 -0.29
N ALA A 84 -15.22 1.59 0.98
CA ALA A 84 -16.59 1.72 1.45
C ALA A 84 -17.18 3.13 1.23
N GLU A 85 -16.33 4.16 1.10
CA GLU A 85 -16.76 5.51 0.74
C GLU A 85 -17.14 5.64 -0.75
N PHE A 86 -16.78 4.66 -1.60
CA PHE A 86 -17.03 4.66 -3.04
C PHE A 86 -17.69 3.34 -3.50
N PRO A 87 -18.91 3.02 -3.04
CA PRO A 87 -19.53 1.70 -3.21
C PRO A 87 -19.85 1.33 -4.67
N GLU A 88 -20.01 2.31 -5.56
CA GLU A 88 -20.33 2.08 -6.97
C GLU A 88 -19.09 1.77 -7.83
N ARG A 89 -17.88 1.88 -7.27
CA ARG A 89 -16.63 1.71 -8.02
C ARG A 89 -16.09 0.29 -7.89
N LYS A 90 -15.84 -0.37 -9.04
CA LYS A 90 -15.03 -1.60 -9.10
C LYS A 90 -13.57 -1.21 -9.35
N LEU A 91 -12.70 -1.47 -8.37
CA LEU A 91 -11.24 -1.25 -8.43
C LEU A 91 -10.48 -2.54 -8.74
#